data_AF-A0A6A5H8L8-F1
#
_entry.id   AF-A0A6A5H8L8-F1
#
_cell.length_a   1.000
_cell.length_b   1.000
_cell.length_c   1.000
_cell.angle_alpha   90.00
_cell.angle_beta   90.00
_cell.angle_gamma   90.00
#
_symmetry.space_group_name_H-M   'P 1'
#
loop_
_entity.id
_entity.type
_entity.pdbx_description
1 polymer ?
#
loop_
_entity_poly.entity_id
_entity_poly.type
_entity_poly.pdbx_seq_one_letter_code
_entity_poly.pdbx_strand_id
1 'polypeptide(L)'
;MTGYGHTLENFQHPAIQHAETLIMTRECLGIPMLALLQGLRNFEVFWRYGTFTLRETVDFVKHLMEGGREIGSSFTFGISREEFAEEIVEAMHQEVPGAKLATLEALDGCKMFPYVVSIPIDESSELNIFGEETDEKIGSVKILFNFKVQIMEIGTAKDSGYVFEEKMFCDLFSGY
;
A
#
# COMPACT_ATOMS: atom_id res chain seq x y z
N MET A 1 -24.69 2.88 22.75
CA MET A 1 -24.90 3.02 21.29
C MET A 1 -24.79 4.49 20.94
N THR A 2 -23.66 4.91 20.38
CA THR A 2 -23.52 6.22 19.73
C THR A 2 -23.08 5.93 18.31
N GLY A 3 -24.03 5.97 17.38
CA GLY A 3 -23.77 5.82 15.95
C GLY A 3 -23.10 7.08 15.43
N TYR A 4 -21.77 7.10 15.44
CA TYR A 4 -20.98 8.01 14.62
C TYR A 4 -20.25 7.17 13.59
N GLY A 5 -20.99 6.69 12.59
CA GLY A 5 -20.36 6.24 11.36
C GLY A 5 -19.79 7.48 10.67
N HIS A 6 -18.50 7.46 10.35
CA HIS A 6 -17.96 8.46 9.44
C HIS A 6 -18.68 8.31 8.09
N THR A 7 -19.07 9.43 7.48
CA THR A 7 -19.62 9.46 6.12
C THR A 7 -18.55 9.96 5.15
N LEU A 8 -18.66 9.61 3.88
CA LEU A 8 -17.73 10.11 2.85
C LEU A 8 -17.72 11.64 2.80
N GLU A 9 -18.86 12.28 3.10
CA GLU A 9 -19.01 13.74 3.20
C GLU A 9 -18.12 14.35 4.30
N ASN A 10 -17.86 13.62 5.40
CA ASN A 10 -16.95 14.12 6.43
C ASN A 10 -15.53 14.32 5.87
N PHE A 11 -15.09 13.46 4.96
CA PHE A 11 -13.77 13.55 4.33
C PHE A 11 -13.69 14.63 3.25
N GLN A 12 -14.82 15.17 2.80
CA GLN A 12 -14.85 16.32 1.88
C GLN A 12 -14.62 17.66 2.59
N HIS A 13 -14.51 17.67 3.93
CA HIS A 13 -14.23 18.89 4.67
C HIS A 13 -12.92 19.54 4.18
N PRO A 14 -12.88 20.86 3.90
CA PRO A 14 -11.70 21.52 3.33
C PRO A 14 -10.42 21.33 4.16
N ALA A 15 -10.53 21.29 5.49
CA ALA A 15 -9.37 21.05 6.34
C ALA A 15 -8.77 19.64 6.19
N ILE A 16 -9.57 18.65 5.77
CA ILE A 16 -9.10 17.30 5.50
C ILE A 16 -8.52 17.24 4.08
N GLN A 17 -9.23 17.78 3.08
CA GLN A 17 -8.81 17.73 1.69
C GLN A 17 -7.52 18.53 1.40
N HIS A 18 -7.27 19.63 2.12
CA HIS A 18 -6.07 20.45 1.96
C HIS A 18 -4.94 20.12 2.93
N ALA A 19 -5.12 19.16 3.83
CA ALA A 19 -4.01 18.71 4.66
C ALA A 19 -2.97 18.02 3.78
N GLU A 20 -1.69 18.31 4.02
CA GLU A 20 -0.60 17.60 3.34
C GLU A 20 -0.58 16.12 3.76
N THR A 21 -0.62 15.88 5.07
CA THR A 21 -0.67 14.55 5.67
C THR A 21 -2.01 14.30 6.35
N LEU A 22 -2.66 13.18 6.02
CA LEU A 22 -3.86 12.69 6.68
C LEU A 22 -3.55 11.39 7.44
N ILE A 23 -3.82 11.38 8.75
CA ILE A 23 -3.65 10.19 9.60
C ILE A 23 -5.01 9.69 10.07
N MET A 24 -5.39 8.50 9.61
CA MET A 24 -6.60 7.80 10.00
C MET A 24 -6.27 6.73 11.04
N THR A 25 -6.80 6.92 12.26
CA THR A 25 -6.48 6.08 13.43
C THR A 25 -7.57 5.05 13.76
N ARG A 26 -8.70 5.08 13.07
CA ARG A 26 -9.86 4.20 13.31
C ARG A 26 -10.44 3.69 12.00
N GLU A 27 -11.15 2.57 12.10
CA GLU A 27 -11.99 2.07 11.00
C GLU A 27 -13.07 3.10 10.64
N CYS A 28 -13.19 3.37 9.35
CA CYS A 28 -14.26 4.19 8.79
C CYS A 28 -15.47 3.30 8.47
N LEU A 29 -16.21 2.93 9.53
CA LEU A 29 -17.36 2.03 9.40
C LEU A 29 -18.43 2.62 8.45
N GLY A 30 -18.85 1.82 7.47
CA GLY A 30 -19.96 2.16 6.57
C GLY A 30 -19.57 2.90 5.28
N ILE A 31 -18.27 3.15 5.05
CA ILE A 31 -17.77 3.68 3.77
C ILE A 31 -16.96 2.59 3.09
N PRO A 32 -17.24 2.22 1.82
CA PRO A 32 -16.34 1.39 1.04
C PRO A 32 -14.97 2.06 0.99
N MET A 33 -13.98 1.38 1.53
CA MET A 33 -12.63 1.93 1.71
C MET A 33 -12.03 2.42 0.39
N LEU A 34 -12.21 1.67 -0.70
CA LEU A 34 -11.74 2.09 -2.02
C LEU A 34 -12.33 3.46 -2.38
N ALA A 35 -13.63 3.65 -2.18
CA ALA A 35 -14.30 4.93 -2.46
C ALA A 35 -13.77 6.07 -1.58
N LEU A 36 -13.40 5.78 -0.34
CA LEU A 36 -12.75 6.75 0.54
C LEU A 36 -11.38 7.17 -0.01
N LEU A 37 -10.48 6.20 -0.23
CA LEU A 37 -9.09 6.47 -0.63
C LEU A 37 -8.99 7.12 -2.00
N GLN A 38 -9.85 6.73 -2.94
CA GLN A 38 -9.96 7.36 -4.27
C GLN A 38 -10.31 8.85 -4.18
N GLY A 39 -11.09 9.25 -3.17
CA GLY A 39 -11.49 10.63 -2.93
C GLY A 39 -10.44 11.49 -2.21
N LEU A 40 -9.38 10.91 -1.65
CA LEU A 40 -8.38 11.65 -0.90
C LEU A 40 -7.35 12.28 -1.83
N ARG A 41 -7.12 13.59 -1.69
CA ARG A 41 -6.12 14.34 -2.48
C ARG A 41 -4.87 14.71 -1.68
N ASN A 42 -4.79 14.25 -0.43
CA ASN A 42 -3.62 14.43 0.44
C ASN A 42 -2.36 13.86 -0.21
N PHE A 43 -1.22 14.52 0.05
CA PHE A 43 0.08 14.08 -0.42
C PHE A 43 0.51 12.79 0.30
N GLU A 44 0.23 12.72 1.60
CA GLU A 44 0.56 11.58 2.43
C GLU A 44 -0.66 11.10 3.20
N VAL A 45 -0.96 9.80 3.14
CA VAL A 45 -2.10 9.20 3.85
C VAL A 45 -1.61 8.01 4.66
N PHE A 46 -1.72 8.11 5.98
CA PHE A 46 -1.47 7.00 6.90
C PHE A 46 -2.78 6.44 7.40
N TRP A 47 -2.97 5.14 7.20
CA TRP A 47 -4.08 4.41 7.76
C TRP A 47 -3.57 3.31 8.70
N ARG A 48 -3.61 3.63 9.99
CA ARG A 48 -3.06 2.78 11.05
C ARG A 48 -3.90 1.52 11.26
N TYR A 49 -5.22 1.65 11.21
CA TYR A 49 -6.17 0.56 11.45
C TYR A 49 -7.12 0.39 10.24
N GLY A 50 -6.53 0.04 9.10
CA GLY A 50 -7.26 -0.25 7.87
C GLY A 50 -7.37 -1.75 7.68
N THR A 51 -8.59 -2.25 7.51
CA THR A 51 -8.82 -3.61 7.02
C THR A 51 -9.09 -3.52 5.53
N PHE A 52 -8.32 -4.27 4.75
CA PHE A 52 -8.51 -4.33 3.31
C PHE A 52 -8.56 -5.76 2.83
N THR A 53 -9.43 -6.00 1.85
CA THR A 53 -9.40 -7.24 1.10
C THR A 53 -8.32 -7.15 0.02
N LEU A 54 -7.80 -8.31 -0.39
CA LEU A 54 -6.82 -8.40 -1.47
C LEU A 54 -7.29 -7.68 -2.75
N ARG A 55 -8.57 -7.86 -3.09
CA ARG A 55 -9.21 -7.23 -4.23
C ARG A 55 -9.25 -5.71 -4.13
N GLU A 56 -9.56 -5.17 -2.95
CA GLU A 56 -9.55 -3.72 -2.74
C GLU A 56 -8.14 -3.14 -2.87
N THR A 57 -7.09 -3.86 -2.47
CA THR A 57 -5.70 -3.45 -2.71
C THR A 57 -5.39 -3.32 -4.19
N VAL A 58 -5.74 -4.35 -4.97
CA VAL A 58 -5.49 -4.39 -6.42
C VAL A 58 -6.27 -3.29 -7.13
N ASP A 59 -7.55 -3.14 -6.81
CA ASP A 59 -8.41 -2.09 -7.38
C ASP A 59 -7.90 -0.69 -7.01
N PHE A 60 -7.37 -0.51 -5.79
CA PHE A 60 -6.77 0.74 -5.36
C PHE A 60 -5.47 1.05 -6.12
N VAL A 61 -4.58 0.08 -6.29
CA VAL A 61 -3.33 0.22 -7.05
C VAL A 61 -3.63 0.58 -8.51
N LYS A 62 -4.55 -0.13 -9.17
CA LYS A 62 -4.99 0.18 -10.53
C LYS A 62 -5.52 1.62 -10.63
N HIS A 63 -6.32 2.03 -9.65
CA HIS A 63 -6.79 3.41 -9.61
C HIS A 63 -5.66 4.43 -9.45
N LEU A 64 -4.65 4.15 -8.62
CA LEU A 64 -3.50 5.06 -8.48
C LEU A 64 -2.73 5.22 -9.79
N MET A 65 -2.60 4.14 -10.58
CA MET A 65 -1.99 4.19 -11.90
C MET A 65 -2.77 5.07 -12.88
N GLU A 66 -4.10 5.13 -12.75
CA GLU A 66 -4.96 5.99 -13.59
C GLU A 66 -5.07 7.44 -13.07
N GLY A 67 -4.87 7.64 -11.77
CA GLY A 67 -5.33 8.81 -11.01
C GLY A 67 -4.46 10.07 -11.06
N GLY A 68 -3.32 10.05 -11.77
CA GLY A 68 -2.46 11.22 -12.00
C GLY A 68 -2.07 11.95 -10.71
N ARG A 69 -1.39 11.24 -9.80
CA ARG A 69 -0.91 11.80 -8.53
C ARG A 69 0.55 12.28 -8.65
N GLU A 70 0.92 13.17 -7.74
CA GLU A 70 2.26 13.75 -7.70
C GLU A 70 3.31 12.72 -7.25
N ILE A 71 4.51 12.81 -7.83
CA ILE A 71 5.68 12.04 -7.40
C ILE A 71 5.99 12.38 -5.93
N GLY A 72 6.31 11.36 -5.15
CA GLY A 72 6.54 11.44 -3.71
C GLY A 72 5.29 11.17 -2.89
N SER A 73 4.09 11.30 -3.47
CA SER A 73 2.84 11.00 -2.75
C SER A 73 2.78 9.53 -2.31
N SER A 74 2.24 9.28 -1.12
CA SER A 74 2.21 7.94 -0.55
C SER A 74 0.99 7.62 0.29
N PHE A 75 0.69 6.31 0.32
CA PHE A 75 -0.33 5.68 1.14
C PHE A 75 0.32 4.58 1.95
N THR A 76 0.11 4.63 3.27
CA THR A 76 0.72 3.70 4.21
C THR A 76 -0.36 3.02 5.03
N PHE A 77 -0.34 1.70 5.07
CA PHE A 77 -1.34 0.87 5.74
C PHE A 77 -0.67 -0.07 6.74
N GLY A 78 -1.20 -0.15 7.96
CA GLY A 78 -0.69 -1.11 8.95
C GLY A 78 -1.16 -2.54 8.64
N ILE A 79 -0.22 -3.48 8.52
CA ILE A 79 -0.49 -4.91 8.35
C ILE A 79 -0.34 -5.65 9.66
N SER A 80 -1.35 -6.44 10.04
CA SER A 80 -1.34 -7.25 11.27
C SER A 80 -1.28 -8.76 11.02
N ARG A 81 -1.30 -9.20 9.75
CA ARG A 81 -1.30 -10.61 9.35
C ARG A 81 -0.20 -10.87 8.31
N GLU A 82 0.63 -11.87 8.55
CA GLU A 82 1.77 -12.20 7.70
C GLU A 82 1.32 -12.80 6.37
N GLU A 83 0.38 -13.76 6.39
CA GLU A 83 -0.13 -14.43 5.18
C GLU A 83 -0.67 -13.43 4.14
N PHE A 84 -1.22 -12.33 4.61
CA PHE A 84 -1.80 -11.31 3.75
C PHE A 84 -0.76 -10.55 2.91
N ALA A 85 0.48 -10.49 3.41
CA ALA A 85 1.58 -9.85 2.69
C ALA A 85 1.92 -10.62 1.40
N GLU A 86 1.97 -11.95 1.49
CA GLU A 86 2.25 -12.84 0.37
C GLU A 86 1.14 -12.76 -0.69
N GLU A 87 -0.11 -12.83 -0.24
CA GLU A 87 -1.29 -12.70 -1.10
C GLU A 87 -1.25 -11.41 -1.93
N ILE A 88 -0.84 -10.28 -1.33
CA ILE A 88 -0.75 -8.99 -2.03
C ILE A 88 0.26 -9.06 -3.17
N VAL A 89 1.46 -9.59 -2.95
CA VAL A 89 2.49 -9.66 -4.00
C VAL A 89 2.00 -10.53 -5.16
N GLU A 90 1.41 -11.68 -4.85
CA GLU A 90 0.87 -12.59 -5.85
C GLU A 90 -0.23 -11.91 -6.68
N ALA A 91 -1.19 -11.26 -6.02
CA ALA A 91 -2.28 -10.58 -6.72
C ALA A 91 -1.78 -9.41 -7.57
N MET A 92 -0.81 -8.62 -7.10
CA MET A 92 -0.22 -7.55 -7.90
C MET A 92 0.43 -8.08 -9.17
N HIS A 93 1.18 -9.18 -9.07
CA HIS A 93 1.80 -9.80 -10.23
C HIS A 93 0.78 -10.38 -11.21
N GLN A 94 -0.25 -11.08 -10.71
CA GLN A 94 -1.25 -11.73 -11.56
C GLN A 94 -2.20 -10.73 -12.22
N GLU A 95 -2.56 -9.65 -11.51
CA GLU A 95 -3.66 -8.78 -11.91
C GLU A 95 -3.26 -7.38 -12.38
N VAL A 96 -2.03 -6.93 -12.12
CA VAL A 96 -1.57 -5.59 -12.48
C VAL A 96 -0.54 -5.66 -13.61
N PRO A 97 -0.88 -5.22 -14.83
CA PRO A 97 0.04 -5.25 -15.96
C PRO A 97 1.32 -4.45 -15.69
N GLY A 98 2.47 -5.05 -16.00
CA GLY A 98 3.77 -4.40 -15.84
C GLY A 98 4.34 -4.44 -14.41
N ALA A 99 3.61 -5.03 -13.45
CA ALA A 99 4.14 -5.26 -12.12
C ALA A 99 5.35 -6.21 -12.17
N LYS A 100 6.44 -5.82 -11.52
CA LYS A 100 7.68 -6.60 -11.41
C LYS A 100 8.24 -6.52 -10.00
N LEU A 101 9.03 -7.52 -9.63
CA LEU A 101 9.86 -7.41 -8.43
C LEU A 101 11.04 -6.49 -8.71
N ALA A 102 11.37 -5.71 -7.69
CA ALA A 102 12.45 -4.75 -7.75
C ALA A 102 13.21 -4.72 -6.43
N THR A 103 14.28 -3.95 -6.42
CA THR A 103 15.05 -3.58 -5.24
C THR A 103 15.11 -2.06 -5.15
N LEU A 104 15.06 -1.55 -3.92
CA LEU A 104 15.21 -0.13 -3.62
C LEU A 104 16.44 0.03 -2.73
N GLU A 105 17.50 0.64 -3.27
CA GLU A 105 18.79 0.78 -2.55
C GLU A 105 18.67 1.61 -1.26
N ALA A 106 17.70 2.52 -1.20
CA ALA A 106 17.46 3.37 -0.04
C ALA A 106 16.68 2.68 1.10
N LEU A 107 16.22 1.44 0.90
CA LEU A 107 15.48 0.68 1.90
C LEU A 107 16.32 -0.47 2.41
N ASP A 108 16.59 -0.46 3.72
CA ASP A 108 16.89 -1.69 4.45
C ASP A 108 15.58 -2.48 4.51
N GLY A 109 15.33 -3.30 3.49
CA GLY A 109 14.06 -3.97 3.25
C GLY A 109 13.46 -4.59 4.52
N CYS A 110 12.13 -4.47 4.68
CA CYS A 110 11.42 -5.03 5.82
C CYS A 110 11.62 -6.55 5.89
N LYS A 111 12.02 -7.10 7.03
CA LYS A 111 12.25 -8.55 7.15
C LYS A 111 11.01 -9.40 6.85
N MET A 112 9.84 -8.89 7.21
CA MET A 112 8.56 -9.56 6.96
C MET A 112 7.99 -9.28 5.56
N PHE A 113 8.54 -8.29 4.86
CA PHE A 113 8.20 -7.99 3.49
C PHE A 113 9.46 -7.51 2.74
N PRO A 114 10.39 -8.43 2.42
CA PRO A 114 11.70 -8.07 1.85
C PRO A 114 11.60 -7.71 0.36
N TYR A 115 10.38 -7.53 -0.14
CA TYR A 115 10.08 -7.36 -1.55
C TYR A 115 9.72 -5.91 -1.85
N VAL A 116 10.07 -5.48 -3.06
CA VAL A 116 9.52 -4.28 -3.66
C VAL A 116 8.77 -4.71 -4.91
N VAL A 117 7.50 -4.34 -5.02
CA VAL A 117 6.76 -4.43 -6.28
C VAL A 117 6.82 -3.06 -6.93
N SER A 118 7.34 -3.01 -8.15
CA SER A 118 7.45 -1.81 -8.97
C SER A 118 6.54 -1.92 -10.18
N ILE A 119 5.80 -0.86 -10.48
CA ILE A 119 4.80 -0.82 -11.54
C ILE A 119 4.96 0.50 -12.29
N PRO A 120 5.38 0.50 -13.57
CA PRO A 120 5.48 1.74 -14.32
C PRO A 120 4.09 2.35 -14.52
N ILE A 121 3.97 3.65 -14.26
CA ILE A 121 2.73 4.41 -14.51
C ILE A 121 2.84 5.06 -15.88
N ASP A 122 3.94 5.79 -16.12
CA ASP A 122 4.25 6.47 -17.37
C ASP A 122 5.77 6.57 -17.60
N GLU A 123 6.20 7.40 -18.55
CA GLU A 123 7.61 7.61 -18.89
C GLU A 123 8.43 8.32 -17.80
N SER A 124 7.77 8.90 -16.79
CA SER A 124 8.39 9.71 -15.75
C SER A 124 8.24 9.13 -14.34
N SER A 125 7.25 8.25 -14.14
CA SER A 125 6.86 7.78 -12.81
C SER A 125 6.53 6.30 -12.75
N GLU A 126 6.75 5.73 -11.57
CA GLU A 126 6.42 4.36 -11.21
C GLU A 126 5.78 4.33 -9.82
N LEU A 127 4.90 3.35 -9.62
CA LEU A 127 4.36 3.01 -8.32
C LEU A 127 5.26 1.94 -7.68
N ASN A 128 5.76 2.24 -6.48
CA ASN A 128 6.54 1.32 -5.69
C ASN A 128 5.78 0.93 -4.43
N ILE A 129 5.78 -0.38 -4.17
CA ILE A 129 5.07 -1.01 -3.08
C ILE A 129 6.07 -1.78 -2.25
N PHE A 130 6.21 -1.45 -0.97
CA PHE A 130 7.20 -2.04 -0.09
C PHE A 130 6.76 -2.01 1.38
N GLY A 131 7.41 -2.82 2.21
CA GLY A 131 7.19 -2.85 3.64
C GLY A 131 8.17 -1.95 4.38
N GLU A 132 7.69 -1.29 5.43
CA GLU A 132 8.51 -0.58 6.43
C GLU A 132 8.29 -1.24 7.80
N GLU A 133 9.38 -1.57 8.50
CA GLU A 133 9.29 -2.10 9.87
C GLU A 133 8.61 -1.09 10.81
N THR A 134 7.86 -1.59 11.79
CA THR A 134 7.20 -0.74 12.79
C THR A 134 7.07 -1.45 14.13
N ASP A 135 7.16 -0.66 15.20
CA ASP A 135 6.84 -1.11 16.57
C ASP A 135 5.42 -0.73 17.00
N GLU A 136 4.59 -0.26 16.05
CA GLU A 136 3.25 0.25 16.33
C GLU A 136 2.33 -0.84 16.91
N LYS A 137 1.55 -0.44 17.92
CA LYS A 137 0.48 -1.24 18.51
C LYS A 137 -0.78 -0.40 18.57
N ILE A 138 -1.90 -1.00 18.15
CA ILE A 138 -3.21 -0.36 18.15
C ILE A 138 -4.11 -1.15 19.08
N GLY A 139 -4.29 -0.62 20.30
CA GLY A 139 -4.91 -1.37 21.38
C GLY A 139 -4.08 -2.61 21.74
N SER A 140 -4.69 -3.79 21.60
CA SER A 140 -4.03 -5.09 21.80
C SER A 140 -3.45 -5.69 20.52
N VAL A 141 -3.66 -5.07 19.35
CA VAL A 141 -3.20 -5.58 18.06
C VAL A 141 -1.79 -5.05 17.78
N LYS A 142 -0.85 -5.95 17.51
CA LYS A 142 0.50 -5.60 17.04
C LYS A 142 0.45 -5.42 15.52
N ILE A 143 0.96 -4.30 15.03
CA ILE A 143 1.23 -4.13 13.61
C ILE A 143 2.58 -4.80 13.33
N LEU A 144 2.60 -5.66 12.32
CA LEU A 144 3.78 -6.39 11.90
C LEU A 144 4.69 -5.44 11.11
N PHE A 145 4.15 -4.83 10.07
CA PHE A 145 4.86 -3.86 9.24
C PHE A 145 3.86 -2.88 8.62
N ASN A 146 4.37 -1.77 8.11
CA ASN A 146 3.61 -0.81 7.33
C ASN A 146 3.77 -1.14 5.85
N PHE A 147 2.67 -1.42 5.17
CA PHE A 147 2.62 -1.56 3.72
C PHE A 147 2.50 -0.18 3.10
N LYS A 148 3.53 0.24 2.36
CA LYS A 148 3.62 1.58 1.77
C LYS A 148 3.55 1.49 0.25
N VAL A 149 2.68 2.30 -0.32
CA VAL A 149 2.47 2.50 -1.74
C VAL A 149 2.88 3.93 -2.05
N GLN A 150 3.92 4.12 -2.84
CA GLN A 150 4.50 5.43 -3.12
C GLN A 150 4.75 5.63 -4.61
N ILE A 151 4.42 6.82 -5.12
CA ILE A 151 4.78 7.21 -6.48
C ILE A 151 6.19 7.77 -6.46
N MET A 152 7.06 7.25 -7.32
CA MET A 152 8.46 7.65 -7.42
C MET A 152 8.83 7.95 -8.87
N GLU A 153 9.98 8.59 -9.07
CA GLU A 153 10.55 8.75 -10.41
C GLU A 153 10.85 7.38 -11.02
N ILE A 154 10.61 7.23 -12.32
CA ILE A 154 10.90 5.99 -13.05
C ILE A 154 12.36 5.55 -12.86
N GLY A 155 12.58 4.27 -12.60
CA GLY A 155 13.92 3.71 -12.39
C GLY A 155 14.51 3.92 -11.00
N THR A 156 13.72 4.47 -10.06
CA THR A 156 14.09 4.48 -8.63
C THR A 156 14.24 3.06 -8.11
N ALA A 157 13.27 2.19 -8.43
CA ALA A 157 13.36 0.77 -8.15
C ALA A 157 14.07 0.04 -9.29
N LYS A 158 15.18 -0.63 -8.96
CA LYS A 158 15.97 -1.40 -9.93
C LYS A 158 15.37 -2.79 -10.05
N ASP A 159 15.27 -3.28 -11.29
CA ASP A 159 14.86 -4.66 -11.53
C ASP A 159 15.72 -5.60 -10.67
N SER A 160 15.06 -6.43 -9.87
CA SER A 160 15.75 -7.34 -8.96
C SER A 160 16.35 -8.54 -9.71
N GLY A 161 15.97 -8.74 -10.98
CA GLY A 161 16.33 -9.92 -11.77
C GLY A 161 15.59 -11.19 -11.34
N TYR A 162 14.70 -11.10 -10.34
CA TYR A 162 13.85 -12.20 -9.92
C TYR A 162 12.64 -12.29 -10.84
N VAL A 163 12.49 -13.44 -11.49
CA VAL A 163 11.31 -13.80 -12.26
C VAL A 163 10.36 -14.55 -11.34
N PHE A 164 9.08 -14.14 -11.31
CA PHE A 164 8.00 -14.88 -10.65
C PHE A 164 7.77 -16.24 -11.32
N GLU A 165 8.62 -17.23 -11.06
CA GLU A 165 8.34 -18.63 -11.40
C GLU A 165 7.60 -19.30 -10.25
N GLU A 166 6.71 -20.26 -10.53
CA GLU A 166 6.01 -21.09 -9.51
C GLU A 166 6.96 -21.70 -8.47
N LYS A 167 8.24 -21.90 -8.84
CA LYS A 167 9.28 -22.42 -7.96
C LYS A 167 9.78 -21.42 -6.91
N MET A 168 9.64 -20.12 -7.16
CA MET A 168 10.05 -19.07 -6.22
C MET A 168 9.24 -19.21 -4.93
N PHE A 169 7.92 -19.43 -5.00
CA PHE A 169 7.09 -19.54 -3.80
C PHE A 169 7.51 -20.71 -2.89
N CYS A 170 7.84 -21.87 -3.45
CA CYS A 170 8.33 -22.99 -2.65
C CYS A 170 9.71 -22.72 -2.03
N ASP A 171 10.64 -22.09 -2.76
CA ASP A 171 12.02 -21.84 -2.28
C ASP A 171 12.14 -20.57 -1.40
N LEU A 172 11.22 -19.60 -1.53
CA LEU A 172 11.18 -18.35 -0.77
C LEU A 172 10.64 -18.53 0.65
N PHE A 173 9.73 -19.49 0.84
CA PHE A 173 8.99 -19.67 2.10
C PHE A 173 9.30 -21.00 2.80
N SER A 174 10.18 -21.84 2.24
CA SER A 174 10.67 -23.07 2.90
C SER A 174 11.86 -22.84 3.84
N GLY A 175 12.28 -21.58 4.02
CA GLY A 175 13.43 -21.19 4.85
C GLY A 175 13.11 -20.75 6.30
N TYR A 176 11.85 -20.82 6.73
CA TYR A 176 11.41 -20.52 8.10
C TYR A 176 10.85 -21.74 8.82
#